data_AF-A0A957XEU4-F1
#
_entry.id   AF-A0A957XEU4-F1
#
_cell.length_a   1.000
_cell.length_b   1.000
_cell.length_c   1.000
_cell.angle_alpha   90.00
_cell.angle_beta   90.00
_cell.angle_gamma   90.00
#
_symmetry.space_group_name_H-M   'P 1'
#
loop_
_entity.id
_entity.type
_entity.pdbx_description
1 polymer ?
#
loop_
_entity_poly.entity_id
_entity_poly.type
_entity_poly.pdbx_seq_one_letter_code
_entity_poly.pdbx_strand_id
1 'polypeptide(L)'
;MIAYCDCFSGVSGDMLLGALVDAGLPISTLSAELAKLGLGDAFTLQHEEVKRGTMRATKLRVILKHEKYHRSYTLSELTDLLHSSDLSERVKKQSLQIFQRLTQAEARAHSTPLEAVKFHELAIPDLIVDVVGTVIGLDWFHVETLYTSPLPTGQGQAENSHSLMGILPLPSPTTMELMSQVKAHIRPVATHLELVTPTGAAIITTLAKFELPAIQLHCVGNGAGGHKLPWPNVFRLWLGEPI
;
A
#
# COMPACT_ATOMS: atom_id res chain seq x y z
N MET A 1 -3.39 -19.68 5.84
CA MET A 1 -1.96 -19.37 5.62
C MET A 1 -1.54 -18.07 6.31
N ILE A 2 -0.23 -17.82 6.46
CA ILE A 2 0.33 -16.54 6.95
C ILE A 2 1.19 -15.85 5.89
N ALA A 3 1.39 -14.54 6.05
CA ALA A 3 2.24 -13.75 5.17
C ALA A 3 3.23 -12.88 5.97
N TYR A 4 4.43 -12.67 5.43
CA TYR A 4 5.44 -11.78 6.02
C TYR A 4 5.91 -10.72 5.02
N CYS A 5 5.73 -9.46 5.39
CA CYS A 5 6.20 -8.28 4.68
C CYS A 5 7.66 -7.99 5.06
N ASP A 6 8.58 -8.40 4.20
CA ASP A 6 9.99 -8.02 4.30
C ASP A 6 10.20 -6.67 3.58
N CYS A 7 10.10 -5.61 4.38
CA CYS A 7 10.14 -4.22 3.96
C CYS A 7 11.58 -3.68 3.86
N PHE A 8 12.59 -4.52 3.59
CA PHE A 8 14.00 -4.12 3.65
C PHE A 8 14.35 -2.87 2.81
N SER A 9 13.62 -2.60 1.72
CA SER A 9 13.80 -1.41 0.88
C SER A 9 12.58 -0.48 0.86
N GLY A 10 11.62 -0.67 1.75
CA GLY A 10 10.41 0.15 1.83
C GLY A 10 9.13 -0.62 1.52
N VAL A 11 8.03 0.13 1.51
CA VAL A 11 6.70 -0.37 1.16
C VAL A 11 5.84 0.77 0.64
N SER A 12 5.17 0.52 -0.49
CA SER A 12 4.16 1.36 -1.12
C SER A 12 3.06 0.45 -1.69
N GLY A 13 1.90 1.01 -2.04
CA GLY A 13 0.77 0.21 -2.52
C GLY A 13 1.08 -0.51 -3.83
N ASP A 14 1.68 0.18 -4.80
CA ASP A 14 2.14 -0.42 -6.06
C ASP A 14 3.17 -1.55 -5.86
N MET A 15 4.04 -1.43 -4.85
CA MET A 15 4.99 -2.48 -4.46
C MET A 15 4.27 -3.68 -3.83
N LEU A 16 3.26 -3.47 -2.98
CA LEU A 16 2.44 -4.54 -2.42
C LEU A 16 1.68 -5.30 -3.52
N LEU A 17 0.99 -4.57 -4.40
CA LEU A 17 0.29 -5.15 -5.54
C LEU A 17 1.24 -5.92 -6.48
N GLY A 18 2.39 -5.33 -6.79
CA GLY A 18 3.43 -5.99 -7.58
C GLY A 18 3.90 -7.29 -6.95
N ALA A 19 4.13 -7.32 -5.64
CA ALA A 19 4.53 -8.55 -4.95
C ALA A 19 3.43 -9.61 -4.92
N LEU A 20 2.17 -9.23 -4.77
CA LEU A 20 1.04 -10.17 -4.83
C LEU A 20 0.94 -10.84 -6.21
N VAL A 21 1.09 -10.04 -7.28
CA VAL A 21 1.09 -10.55 -8.66
C VAL A 21 2.31 -11.45 -8.92
N ASP A 22 3.50 -11.04 -8.47
CA ASP A 22 4.73 -11.86 -8.58
C ASP A 22 4.62 -13.19 -7.81
N ALA A 23 3.89 -13.19 -6.68
CA ALA A 23 3.64 -14.38 -5.87
C ALA A 23 2.63 -15.36 -6.50
N GLY A 24 1.97 -14.97 -7.58
CA GLY A 24 1.08 -15.84 -8.35
C GLY A 24 -0.37 -15.38 -8.47
N LEU A 25 -0.76 -14.21 -7.94
CA LEU A 25 -2.10 -13.66 -8.16
C LEU A 25 -2.25 -13.25 -9.64
N PRO A 26 -3.19 -13.85 -10.40
CA PRO A 26 -3.38 -13.46 -11.79
C PRO A 26 -3.87 -12.01 -11.90
N ILE A 27 -3.24 -11.21 -12.76
CA ILE A 27 -3.63 -9.81 -12.97
C ILE A 27 -5.08 -9.67 -13.44
N SER A 28 -5.59 -10.66 -14.18
CA SER A 28 -6.98 -10.74 -14.63
C SER A 28 -7.94 -10.92 -13.46
N THR A 29 -7.59 -11.74 -12.47
CA THR A 29 -8.38 -11.92 -11.25
C THR A 29 -8.40 -10.63 -10.44
N LEU A 30 -7.24 -10.00 -10.21
CA LEU A 30 -7.18 -8.71 -9.51
C LEU A 30 -8.03 -7.64 -10.22
N SER A 31 -7.94 -7.56 -11.55
CA SER A 31 -8.72 -6.61 -12.34
C SER A 31 -10.22 -6.88 -12.26
N ALA A 32 -10.64 -8.15 -12.31
CA ALA A 32 -12.04 -8.54 -12.23
C ALA A 32 -12.64 -8.25 -10.85
N GLU A 33 -11.89 -8.48 -9.77
CA GLU A 33 -12.33 -8.13 -8.41
C GLU A 33 -12.44 -6.62 -8.23
N LEU A 34 -11.43 -5.85 -8.66
CA LEU A 34 -11.49 -4.39 -8.57
C LEU A 34 -12.62 -3.78 -9.42
N ALA A 35 -13.01 -4.42 -10.53
CA ALA A 35 -14.15 -3.97 -11.34
C ALA A 35 -15.48 -3.99 -10.56
N LYS A 36 -15.60 -4.82 -9.51
CA LYS A 36 -16.79 -4.87 -8.63
C LYS A 36 -17.00 -3.59 -7.83
N LEU A 37 -16.01 -2.70 -7.72
CA LEU A 37 -16.16 -1.38 -7.12
C LEU A 37 -17.03 -0.43 -7.96
N GLY A 38 -17.36 -0.77 -9.21
CA GLY A 38 -18.18 0.10 -10.06
C GLY A 38 -17.46 1.37 -10.51
N LEU A 39 -16.13 1.39 -10.50
CA LEU A 39 -15.31 2.53 -10.97
C LEU A 39 -15.25 2.65 -12.51
N GLY A 40 -15.97 1.77 -13.23
CA GLY A 40 -16.05 1.81 -14.69
C GLY A 40 -14.68 1.68 -15.35
N ASP A 41 -14.39 2.56 -16.30
CA ASP A 41 -13.12 2.61 -17.03
C ASP A 41 -12.10 3.57 -16.42
N ALA A 42 -12.28 3.98 -15.15
CA ALA A 42 -11.45 5.01 -14.51
C ALA A 42 -9.94 4.68 -14.52
N PHE A 43 -9.59 3.40 -14.47
CA PHE A 43 -8.21 2.95 -14.49
C PHE A 43 -8.02 1.65 -15.29
N THR A 44 -6.76 1.36 -15.58
CA THR A 44 -6.28 0.04 -16.04
C THR A 44 -5.04 -0.34 -15.25
N LEU A 45 -4.86 -1.63 -15.01
CA LEU A 45 -3.63 -2.14 -14.42
C LEU A 45 -2.64 -2.48 -15.53
N GLN A 46 -1.43 -1.99 -15.39
CA GLN A 46 -0.29 -2.46 -16.17
C GLN A 46 0.69 -3.14 -15.22
N HIS A 47 1.26 -4.25 -15.67
CA HIS A 47 2.33 -4.93 -14.98
C HIS A 47 3.46 -5.26 -15.95
N GLU A 48 4.68 -5.23 -15.45
CA GLU A 48 5.88 -5.64 -16.19
C GLU A 48 6.86 -6.30 -15.23
N GLU A 49 7.54 -7.35 -15.69
CA GLU A 49 8.70 -7.88 -14.99
C GLU A 49 9.87 -6.91 -15.20
N VAL A 50 10.51 -6.50 -14.11
CA VAL A 50 11.65 -5.58 -14.12
C VAL A 50 12.80 -6.14 -13.28
N LYS A 51 13.99 -5.57 -13.49
CA LYS A 51 15.11 -5.74 -12.59
C LYS A 51 15.34 -4.47 -11.76
N ARG A 52 15.64 -4.66 -10.48
CA ARG A 52 16.10 -3.62 -9.55
C ARG A 52 17.39 -4.11 -8.93
N GLY A 53 18.52 -3.53 -9.34
CA GLY A 53 19.83 -4.14 -9.09
C GLY A 53 19.88 -5.56 -9.68
N THR A 54 20.19 -6.55 -8.85
CA THR A 54 20.24 -7.97 -9.23
C THR A 54 18.92 -8.72 -9.04
N MET A 55 17.90 -8.07 -8.46
CA MET A 55 16.63 -8.73 -8.12
C MET A 55 15.60 -8.59 -9.25
N ARG A 56 14.94 -9.70 -9.59
CA ARG A 56 13.71 -9.73 -10.39
C ARG A 56 12.54 -9.26 -9.52
N ALA A 57 11.68 -8.41 -10.05
CA ALA A 57 10.47 -7.96 -9.38
C ALA A 57 9.40 -7.60 -10.40
N THR A 58 8.15 -7.58 -9.98
CA THR A 58 7.02 -7.09 -10.78
C THR A 58 6.75 -5.64 -10.45
N LYS A 59 6.77 -4.78 -11.47
CA LYS A 59 6.31 -3.39 -11.37
C LYS A 59 4.85 -3.34 -11.79
N LEU A 60 3.97 -2.99 -10.87
CA LEU A 60 2.57 -2.71 -11.17
C LEU A 60 2.35 -1.19 -11.25
N ARG A 61 1.50 -0.75 -12.17
CA ARG A 61 1.13 0.65 -12.35
C ARG A 61 -0.38 0.75 -12.56
N VAL A 62 -1.00 1.70 -11.86
CA VAL A 62 -2.39 2.10 -12.08
C VAL A 62 -2.40 3.23 -13.10
N ILE A 63 -2.93 2.96 -14.29
CA ILE A 63 -3.01 3.96 -15.37
C ILE A 63 -4.42 4.53 -15.41
N LEU A 64 -4.56 5.80 -15.07
CA LEU A 64 -5.83 6.53 -15.07
C LEU A 64 -6.19 6.95 -16.50
N LYS A 65 -7.44 6.73 -16.93
CA LYS A 65 -7.83 6.96 -18.34
C LYS A 65 -8.25 8.39 -18.66
N HIS A 66 -8.70 9.19 -17.68
CA HIS A 66 -9.16 10.56 -17.91
C HIS A 66 -8.98 11.48 -16.70
N GLU A 67 -8.68 12.76 -16.98
CA GLU A 67 -8.53 13.79 -15.93
C GLU A 67 -9.80 13.99 -15.08
N LYS A 68 -10.98 13.74 -15.66
CA LYS A 68 -12.27 13.82 -14.95
C LYS A 68 -12.38 12.85 -13.75
N TYR A 69 -11.50 11.85 -13.67
CA TYR A 69 -11.45 10.91 -12.55
C TYR A 69 -10.51 11.36 -11.42
N HIS A 70 -9.87 12.53 -11.56
CA HIS A 70 -9.21 13.24 -10.45
C HIS A 70 -10.25 13.98 -9.59
N ARG A 71 -11.20 13.24 -9.00
CA ARG A 71 -12.06 13.78 -7.94
C ARG A 71 -11.49 13.38 -6.59
N SER A 72 -11.70 14.23 -5.59
CA SER A 72 -11.47 13.85 -4.20
C SER A 72 -12.59 12.94 -3.67
N TYR A 73 -12.26 12.00 -2.79
CA TYR A 73 -13.21 11.16 -2.05
C TYR A 73 -12.98 11.42 -0.56
N THR A 74 -14.08 11.57 0.14
CA THR A 74 -14.15 11.56 1.60
C THR A 74 -14.24 10.12 2.11
N LEU A 75 -14.00 9.92 3.41
CA LEU A 75 -14.19 8.61 4.04
C LEU A 75 -15.62 8.09 3.90
N SER A 76 -16.63 8.98 3.93
CA SER A 76 -18.04 8.59 3.72
C SER A 76 -18.24 8.02 2.32
N GLU A 77 -17.74 8.71 1.29
CA GLU A 77 -17.89 8.26 -0.09
C GLU A 77 -17.16 6.93 -0.36
N LEU A 78 -15.99 6.72 0.25
CA LEU A 78 -15.27 5.44 0.19
C LEU A 78 -16.05 4.32 0.89
N THR A 79 -16.70 4.64 2.00
CA THR A 79 -17.55 3.68 2.73
C THR A 79 -18.74 3.26 1.85
N ASP A 80 -19.41 4.22 1.22
CA ASP A 80 -20.55 3.96 0.33
C ASP A 80 -20.11 3.16 -0.91
N LEU A 81 -18.95 3.50 -1.49
CA LEU A 81 -18.34 2.75 -2.60
C LEU A 81 -18.09 1.29 -2.23
N LEU A 82 -17.50 1.03 -1.06
CA LEU A 82 -17.23 -0.34 -0.61
C LEU A 82 -18.52 -1.10 -0.30
N HIS A 83 -19.49 -0.48 0.37
CA HIS A 83 -20.74 -1.15 0.71
C HIS A 83 -21.60 -1.49 -0.51
N SER A 84 -21.58 -0.63 -1.53
CA SER A 84 -22.31 -0.85 -2.79
C SER A 84 -21.64 -1.83 -3.75
N SER A 85 -20.40 -2.25 -3.46
CA SER A 85 -19.66 -3.21 -4.28
C SER A 85 -20.03 -4.67 -3.99
N ASP A 86 -19.78 -5.55 -4.96
CA ASP A 86 -19.92 -7.01 -4.83
C ASP A 86 -18.66 -7.70 -4.27
N LEU A 87 -17.78 -6.94 -3.62
CA LEU A 87 -16.57 -7.47 -2.96
C LEU A 87 -16.92 -8.35 -1.75
N SER A 88 -15.99 -9.23 -1.35
CA SER A 88 -16.17 -10.03 -0.14
C SER A 88 -16.26 -9.15 1.11
N GLU A 89 -17.02 -9.60 2.12
CA GLU A 89 -17.18 -8.85 3.38
C GLU A 89 -15.83 -8.64 4.10
N ARG A 90 -14.90 -9.59 3.95
CA ARG A 90 -13.52 -9.44 4.46
C ARG A 90 -12.82 -8.28 3.77
N VAL A 91 -12.89 -8.21 2.43
CA VAL A 91 -12.27 -7.14 1.65
C VAL A 91 -12.85 -5.77 2.02
N LYS A 92 -14.18 -5.66 2.09
CA LYS A 92 -14.86 -4.41 2.49
C LYS A 92 -14.41 -3.95 3.87
N LYS A 93 -14.47 -4.85 4.87
CA LYS A 93 -14.12 -4.53 6.26
C LYS A 93 -12.67 -4.09 6.41
N GLN A 94 -11.72 -4.84 5.86
CA GLN A 94 -10.29 -4.52 5.99
C GLN A 94 -9.92 -3.25 5.22
N SER A 95 -10.46 -3.05 4.01
CA SER A 95 -10.24 -1.82 3.24
C SER A 95 -10.75 -0.59 3.98
N LEU A 96 -11.96 -0.68 4.57
CA LEU A 96 -12.53 0.40 5.36
C LEU A 96 -11.69 0.73 6.59
N GLN A 97 -11.16 -0.28 7.29
CA GLN A 97 -10.25 -0.07 8.43
C GLN A 97 -8.98 0.68 8.01
N ILE A 98 -8.42 0.35 6.85
CA ILE A 98 -7.23 1.03 6.30
C ILE A 98 -7.56 2.48 5.98
N PHE A 99 -8.68 2.74 5.27
CA PHE A 99 -9.10 4.10 4.95
C PHE A 99 -9.37 4.92 6.20
N GLN A 100 -10.08 4.37 7.20
CA GLN A 100 -10.32 5.04 8.47
C GLN A 100 -9.02 5.44 9.15
N ARG A 101 -8.04 4.53 9.24
CA ARG A 101 -6.75 4.82 9.85
C ARG A 101 -5.98 5.89 9.07
N LEU A 102 -5.95 5.81 7.75
CA LEU A 102 -5.31 6.81 6.90
C LEU A 102 -5.98 8.18 7.06
N THR A 103 -7.31 8.27 7.00
CA THR A 103 -8.05 9.53 7.23
C THR A 103 -7.76 10.13 8.60
N GLN A 104 -7.70 9.31 9.65
CA GLN A 104 -7.37 9.79 11.00
C GLN A 104 -5.95 10.34 11.09
N ALA A 105 -4.98 9.67 10.44
CA ALA A 105 -3.61 10.13 10.41
C ALA A 105 -3.46 11.45 9.64
N GLU A 106 -4.10 11.57 8.47
CA GLU A 106 -4.14 12.81 7.67
C GLU A 106 -4.78 13.96 8.44
N ALA A 107 -5.93 13.72 9.07
CA ALA A 107 -6.64 14.70 9.90
C ALA A 107 -5.72 15.28 10.98
N ARG A 108 -4.97 14.41 11.66
CA ARG A 108 -4.07 14.81 12.74
C ARG A 108 -2.79 15.48 12.24
N ALA A 109 -2.17 14.94 11.19
CA ALA A 109 -0.98 15.50 10.57
C ALA A 109 -1.20 16.93 10.04
N HIS A 110 -2.41 17.20 9.51
CA HIS A 110 -2.74 18.46 8.86
C HIS A 110 -3.79 19.31 9.60
N SER A 111 -4.10 18.98 10.85
CA SER A 111 -5.11 19.68 11.68
C SER A 111 -6.43 19.93 10.95
N THR A 112 -6.87 18.95 10.16
CA THR A 112 -8.09 19.01 9.35
C THR A 112 -9.18 18.18 10.01
N PRO A 113 -10.43 18.67 10.13
CA PRO A 113 -11.55 17.86 10.62
C PRO A 113 -11.70 16.57 9.82
N LEU A 114 -11.99 15.45 10.49
CA LEU A 114 -12.01 14.12 9.88
C LEU A 114 -12.94 14.06 8.65
N GLU A 115 -14.07 14.75 8.71
CA GLU A 115 -15.09 14.83 7.66
C GLU A 115 -14.65 15.69 6.47
N ALA A 116 -13.71 16.61 6.71
CA ALA A 116 -13.16 17.52 5.71
C ALA A 116 -11.87 16.98 5.06
N VAL A 117 -11.32 15.86 5.57
CA VAL A 117 -10.17 15.20 4.95
C VAL A 117 -10.57 14.72 3.56
N LYS A 118 -9.92 15.31 2.57
CA LYS A 118 -9.94 14.87 1.18
C LYS A 118 -8.52 14.40 0.87
N PHE A 119 -8.40 13.25 0.23
CA PHE A 119 -7.08 12.75 -0.16
C PHE A 119 -6.60 13.56 -1.37
N HIS A 120 -5.75 14.56 -1.12
CA HIS A 120 -5.27 15.48 -2.15
C HIS A 120 -4.02 14.98 -2.86
N GLU A 121 -3.24 14.10 -2.23
CA GLU A 121 -1.89 13.70 -2.65
C GLU A 121 -1.83 12.39 -3.44
N LEU A 122 -2.92 11.63 -3.42
CA LEU A 122 -3.02 10.36 -4.11
C LEU A 122 -4.06 10.54 -5.19
N ALA A 123 -3.72 10.32 -6.45
CA ALA A 123 -4.73 10.29 -7.49
C ALA A 123 -5.71 9.18 -7.09
N ILE A 124 -6.91 9.53 -6.63
CA ILE A 124 -7.65 8.64 -5.71
C ILE A 124 -7.93 7.23 -6.24
N PRO A 125 -8.13 7.00 -7.55
CA PRO A 125 -8.21 5.63 -8.02
C PRO A 125 -6.93 4.81 -7.75
N ASP A 126 -5.75 5.41 -7.73
CA ASP A 126 -4.48 4.78 -7.33
C ASP A 126 -4.52 4.34 -5.86
N LEU A 127 -4.91 5.23 -4.93
CA LEU A 127 -5.10 4.86 -3.52
C LEU A 127 -6.14 3.75 -3.33
N ILE A 128 -7.28 3.86 -4.01
CA ILE A 128 -8.34 2.84 -3.91
C ILE A 128 -7.83 1.50 -4.43
N VAL A 129 -7.17 1.50 -5.58
CA VAL A 129 -6.61 0.27 -6.18
C VAL A 129 -5.51 -0.31 -5.30
N ASP A 130 -4.63 0.50 -4.75
CA ASP A 130 -3.57 0.07 -3.83
C ASP A 130 -4.14 -0.60 -2.58
N VAL A 131 -5.07 0.07 -1.89
CA VAL A 131 -5.67 -0.46 -0.65
C VAL A 131 -6.53 -1.67 -0.94
N VAL A 132 -7.55 -1.51 -1.79
CA VAL A 132 -8.54 -2.56 -2.04
C VAL A 132 -7.90 -3.73 -2.78
N GLY A 133 -7.03 -3.47 -3.75
CA GLY A 133 -6.32 -4.50 -4.49
C GLY A 133 -5.35 -5.30 -3.62
N THR A 134 -4.68 -4.65 -2.65
CA THR A 134 -3.83 -5.38 -1.71
C THR A 134 -4.67 -6.31 -0.83
N VAL A 135 -5.80 -5.82 -0.32
CA VAL A 135 -6.71 -6.64 0.50
C VAL A 135 -7.32 -7.78 -0.32
N ILE A 136 -7.70 -7.55 -1.58
CA ILE A 136 -8.14 -8.60 -2.51
C ILE A 136 -7.06 -9.67 -2.66
N GLY A 137 -5.80 -9.28 -2.86
CA GLY A 137 -4.72 -10.25 -2.99
C GLY A 137 -4.51 -11.07 -1.73
N LEU A 138 -4.53 -10.43 -0.55
CA LEU A 138 -4.45 -11.14 0.73
C LEU A 138 -5.63 -12.11 0.93
N ASP A 139 -6.85 -11.72 0.53
CA ASP A 139 -8.04 -12.57 0.58
C ASP A 139 -7.94 -13.76 -0.40
N TRP A 140 -7.44 -13.51 -1.62
CA TRP A 140 -7.22 -14.54 -2.65
C TRP A 140 -6.24 -15.61 -2.21
N PHE A 141 -5.14 -15.21 -1.55
CA PHE A 141 -4.20 -16.13 -0.94
C PHE A 141 -4.71 -16.74 0.38
N HIS A 142 -5.86 -16.33 0.90
CA HIS A 142 -6.37 -16.76 2.22
C HIS A 142 -5.36 -16.48 3.36
N VAL A 143 -4.73 -15.31 3.31
CA VAL A 143 -3.82 -14.84 4.37
C VAL A 143 -4.63 -14.50 5.61
N GLU A 144 -4.45 -15.27 6.67
CA GLU A 144 -5.15 -15.08 7.94
C GLU A 144 -4.46 -14.03 8.82
N THR A 145 -3.13 -14.09 8.88
CA THR A 145 -2.30 -13.15 9.64
C THR A 145 -1.18 -12.61 8.76
N LEU A 146 -1.03 -11.28 8.78
CA LEU A 146 0.07 -10.57 8.15
C LEU A 146 1.09 -10.18 9.22
N TYR A 147 2.36 -10.38 8.92
CA TYR A 147 3.50 -10.00 9.73
C TYR A 147 4.38 -9.03 8.96
N THR A 148 5.23 -8.26 9.65
CA THR A 148 6.14 -7.31 9.01
C THR A 148 7.47 -7.21 9.73
N SER A 149 8.53 -7.05 8.95
CA SER A 149 9.82 -6.51 9.40
C SER A 149 9.69 -5.07 9.95
N PRO A 150 10.70 -4.58 10.70
CA PRO A 150 10.80 -3.15 11.00
C PRO A 150 10.80 -2.28 9.72
N LEU A 151 10.07 -1.19 9.74
CA LEU A 151 9.91 -0.30 8.60
C LEU A 151 11.17 0.57 8.40
N PRO A 152 11.74 0.63 7.18
CA PRO A 152 12.88 1.48 6.91
C PRO A 152 12.47 2.95 6.82
N THR A 153 13.14 3.79 7.59
CA THR A 153 12.83 5.21 7.68
C THR A 153 14.02 6.02 7.14
N GLY A 154 13.77 6.82 6.11
CA GLY A 154 14.70 7.83 5.61
C GLY A 154 14.85 9.01 6.58
N GLN A 155 15.72 9.97 6.25
CA GLN A 155 16.05 11.11 7.10
C GLN A 155 16.08 12.43 6.31
N GLY A 156 15.89 13.54 7.02
CA GLY A 156 15.91 14.88 6.43
C GLY A 156 14.57 15.26 5.83
N GLN A 157 14.59 15.79 4.62
CA GLN A 157 13.39 16.26 3.92
C GLN A 157 13.38 15.72 2.48
N ALA A 158 12.19 15.51 1.93
CA ALA A 158 12.01 15.15 0.53
C ALA A 158 11.05 16.13 -0.16
N GLU A 159 11.33 16.40 -1.43
CA GLU A 159 10.32 16.91 -2.34
C GLU A 159 9.37 15.76 -2.67
N ASN A 160 8.13 15.84 -2.19
CA ASN A 160 7.14 14.84 -2.54
C ASN A 160 6.74 15.06 -4.01
N SER A 161 6.98 14.04 -4.84
CA SER A 161 6.67 14.06 -6.28
C SER A 161 5.17 14.28 -6.58
N HIS A 162 4.32 14.24 -5.55
CA HIS A 162 2.87 14.30 -5.62
C HIS A 162 2.22 15.54 -4.97
N SER A 163 2.96 16.54 -4.45
CA SER A 163 2.31 17.56 -3.61
C SER A 163 2.53 19.03 -4.02
N LEU A 164 1.41 19.75 -3.94
CA LEU A 164 1.28 21.20 -3.75
C LEU A 164 1.78 21.65 -2.35
N MET A 165 2.25 20.73 -1.49
CA MET A 165 2.69 20.97 -0.11
C MET A 165 4.20 21.26 0.03
N GLY A 166 4.98 21.10 -1.05
CA GLY A 166 6.40 21.41 -1.05
C GLY A 166 7.26 20.38 -0.31
N ILE A 167 8.26 20.87 0.43
CA ILE A 167 9.28 20.04 1.08
C ILE A 167 8.74 19.55 2.44
N LEU A 168 8.64 18.23 2.62
CA LEU A 168 8.17 17.62 3.86
C LEU A 168 9.30 16.87 4.58
N PRO A 169 9.26 16.76 5.93
CA PRO A 169 10.20 15.92 6.66
C PRO A 169 10.03 14.45 6.28
N LEU A 170 11.09 13.66 6.47
CA LEU A 170 11.05 12.21 6.34
C LEU A 170 11.09 11.53 7.72
N PRO A 171 10.18 10.57 8.00
CA PRO A 171 8.98 10.23 7.23
C PRO A 171 8.00 11.40 7.11
N SER A 172 7.12 11.38 6.11
CA SER A 172 6.05 12.37 6.01
C SER A 172 5.21 12.41 7.28
N PRO A 173 4.59 13.56 7.62
CA PRO A 173 3.77 13.70 8.82
C PRO A 173 2.70 12.61 8.97
N THR A 174 2.00 12.27 7.89
CA THR A 174 0.98 11.21 7.87
C THR A 174 1.59 9.83 8.12
N THR A 175 2.70 9.49 7.45
CA THR A 175 3.42 8.22 7.69
C THR A 175 3.90 8.10 9.14
N MET A 176 4.45 9.18 9.71
CA MET A 176 4.90 9.20 11.11
C MET A 176 3.73 9.00 12.07
N GLU A 177 2.61 9.67 11.85
CA GLU A 177 1.40 9.51 12.66
C GLU A 177 0.90 8.06 12.64
N LEU A 178 0.80 7.43 11.46
CA LEU A 178 0.41 6.02 11.31
C LEU A 178 1.32 5.08 12.10
N MET A 179 2.64 5.24 11.98
CA MET A 179 3.61 4.42 12.70
C MET A 179 3.52 4.61 14.22
N SER A 180 3.30 5.84 14.68
CA SER A 180 3.22 6.15 16.11
C SER A 180 2.03 5.50 16.81
N GLN A 181 0.87 5.40 16.11
CA GLN A 181 -0.36 4.84 16.65
C GLN A 181 -0.24 3.37 17.04
N VAL A 182 0.69 2.64 16.41
CA VAL A 182 0.90 1.20 16.67
C VAL A 182 2.25 0.90 17.29
N LYS A 183 3.01 1.94 17.70
CA LYS A 183 4.39 1.81 18.20
C LYS A 183 5.25 0.95 17.25
N ALA A 184 5.14 1.25 15.95
CA ALA A 184 5.79 0.49 14.89
C ALA A 184 7.30 0.34 15.16
N HIS A 185 7.86 -0.83 14.85
CA HIS A 185 9.30 -1.01 14.84
C HIS A 185 9.88 -0.28 13.62
N ILE A 186 10.77 0.67 13.85
CA ILE A 186 11.43 1.46 12.80
C ILE A 186 12.91 1.11 12.70
N ARG A 187 13.46 1.16 11.49
CA ARG A 187 14.89 0.97 11.20
C ARG A 187 15.39 2.19 10.43
N PRO A 188 16.37 2.95 10.96
CA PRO A 188 16.91 4.08 10.22
C PRO A 188 17.69 3.61 8.98
N VAL A 189 17.55 4.35 7.89
CA VAL A 189 18.28 4.15 6.63
C VAL A 189 18.82 5.48 6.12
N ALA A 190 20.09 5.51 5.72
CA ALA A 190 20.75 6.71 5.19
C ALA A 190 20.25 7.03 3.77
N THR A 191 19.05 7.61 3.67
CA THR A 191 18.45 8.08 2.42
C THR A 191 17.58 9.31 2.65
N HIS A 192 17.47 10.16 1.63
CA HIS A 192 16.59 11.33 1.59
C HIS A 192 15.33 11.06 0.74
N LEU A 193 14.89 9.80 0.69
CA LEU A 193 13.71 9.37 -0.05
C LEU A 193 12.68 8.77 0.90
N GLU A 194 11.40 8.96 0.58
CA GLU A 194 10.31 8.28 1.28
C GLU A 194 10.25 6.81 0.83
N LEU A 195 10.82 5.92 1.65
CA LEU A 195 10.77 4.48 1.39
C LEU A 195 9.45 3.85 1.82
N VAL A 196 8.76 4.46 2.78
CA VAL A 196 7.47 4.00 3.28
C VAL A 196 6.48 5.10 3.01
N THR A 197 5.62 4.89 2.02
CA THR A 197 4.61 5.89 1.64
C THR A 197 3.44 5.88 2.63
N PRO A 198 2.63 6.95 2.72
CA PRO A 198 1.44 6.97 3.56
C PRO A 198 0.50 5.78 3.31
N THR A 199 0.29 5.40 2.05
CA THR A 199 -0.51 4.23 1.67
C THR A 199 0.11 2.92 2.17
N GLY A 200 1.41 2.72 1.95
CA GLY A 200 2.11 1.53 2.43
C GLY A 200 2.09 1.43 3.96
N ALA A 201 2.32 2.54 4.65
CA ALA A 201 2.20 2.63 6.11
C ALA A 201 0.78 2.31 6.58
N ALA A 202 -0.26 2.84 5.95
CA ALA A 202 -1.64 2.62 6.36
C ALA A 202 -2.03 1.14 6.26
N ILE A 203 -1.62 0.46 5.20
CA ILE A 203 -1.85 -0.99 5.03
C ILE A 203 -1.12 -1.77 6.12
N ILE A 204 0.20 -1.56 6.27
CA ILE A 204 1.02 -2.32 7.21
C ILE A 204 0.58 -2.08 8.66
N THR A 205 0.40 -0.83 9.06
CA THR A 205 0.01 -0.49 10.45
C THR A 205 -1.41 -0.92 10.80
N THR A 206 -2.26 -1.16 9.80
CA THR A 206 -3.62 -1.67 10.04
C THR A 206 -3.67 -3.19 10.13
N LEU A 207 -2.95 -3.89 9.24
CA LEU A 207 -3.13 -5.32 9.04
C LEU A 207 -2.02 -6.19 9.65
N ALA A 208 -0.80 -5.66 9.80
CA ALA A 208 0.37 -6.45 10.12
C ALA A 208 0.77 -6.39 11.60
N LYS A 209 1.33 -7.50 12.09
CA LYS A 209 2.04 -7.57 13.36
C LYS A 209 3.55 -7.39 13.15
N PHE A 210 4.19 -6.56 13.98
CA PHE A 210 5.63 -6.30 13.91
C PHE A 210 6.44 -7.42 14.57
N GLU A 211 6.44 -8.58 13.95
CA GLU A 211 7.06 -9.81 14.44
C GLU A 211 7.59 -10.64 13.26
N LEU A 212 8.68 -11.37 13.45
CA LEU A 212 9.17 -12.35 12.48
C LEU A 212 8.58 -13.73 12.82
N PRO A 213 7.66 -14.27 12.01
CA PRO A 213 7.02 -15.55 12.31
C PRO A 213 7.92 -16.74 11.98
N ALA A 214 7.74 -17.85 12.70
CA ALA A 214 8.17 -19.16 12.21
C ALA A 214 7.24 -19.58 11.06
N ILE A 215 7.80 -19.82 9.88
CA ILE A 215 7.03 -20.02 8.64
C ILE A 215 7.65 -21.10 7.76
N GLN A 216 6.82 -22.03 7.30
CA GLN A 216 7.13 -22.94 6.20
C GLN A 216 6.81 -22.22 4.89
N LEU A 217 7.85 -21.71 4.22
CA LEU A 217 7.70 -20.93 3.00
C LEU A 217 7.16 -21.75 1.83
N HIS A 218 6.15 -21.23 1.15
CA HIS A 218 5.59 -21.77 -0.09
C HIS A 218 6.07 -20.98 -1.31
N CYS A 219 5.92 -19.66 -1.27
CA CYS A 219 6.35 -18.78 -2.34
C CYS A 219 6.77 -17.41 -1.82
N VAL A 220 7.46 -16.67 -2.70
CA VAL A 220 7.94 -15.32 -2.45
C VAL A 220 7.56 -14.45 -3.65
N GLY A 221 6.93 -13.32 -3.39
CA GLY A 221 6.64 -12.30 -4.38
C GLY A 221 7.51 -11.07 -4.18
N ASN A 222 7.98 -10.47 -5.28
CA ASN A 222 8.81 -9.28 -5.28
C ASN A 222 8.12 -8.15 -6.04
N GLY A 223 7.84 -7.05 -5.36
CA GLY A 223 7.24 -5.84 -5.94
C GLY A 223 8.27 -4.74 -6.12
N ALA A 224 8.28 -4.09 -7.29
CA ALA A 224 9.30 -3.11 -7.66
C ALA A 224 8.92 -1.67 -7.29
N GLY A 225 9.78 -1.01 -6.50
CA GLY A 225 9.65 0.41 -6.22
C GLY A 225 10.06 1.30 -7.40
N GLY A 226 9.61 2.57 -7.35
CA GLY A 226 9.88 3.58 -8.39
C GLY A 226 11.24 4.28 -8.24
N HIS A 227 11.74 4.46 -7.03
CA HIS A 227 13.00 5.17 -6.77
C HIS A 227 14.24 4.38 -7.21
N LYS A 228 15.28 5.12 -7.61
CA LYS A 228 16.64 4.59 -7.79
C LYS A 228 17.37 4.68 -6.45
N LEU A 229 17.80 3.55 -5.92
CA LEU A 229 18.52 3.44 -4.66
C LEU A 229 19.89 2.77 -4.88
N PRO A 230 20.86 2.95 -3.97
CA PRO A 230 22.12 2.21 -4.00
C PRO A 230 21.97 0.69 -3.84
N TRP A 231 20.78 0.23 -3.42
CA TRP A 231 20.39 -1.17 -3.29
C TRP A 231 19.11 -1.46 -4.10
N PRO A 232 18.70 -2.74 -4.28
CA PRO A 232 17.45 -3.08 -4.96
C PRO A 232 16.22 -2.43 -4.30
N ASN A 233 15.55 -1.54 -5.03
CA ASN A 233 14.27 -0.98 -4.59
C ASN A 233 13.13 -1.99 -4.78
N VAL A 234 13.04 -2.95 -3.86
CA VAL A 234 12.11 -4.08 -3.92
C VAL A 234 11.46 -4.31 -2.55
N PHE A 235 10.16 -4.57 -2.57
CA PHE A 235 9.38 -5.08 -1.46
C PHE A 235 9.23 -6.57 -1.63
N ARG A 236 9.40 -7.35 -0.56
CA ARG A 236 9.36 -8.81 -0.62
C ARG A 236 8.26 -9.35 0.28
N LEU A 237 7.34 -10.12 -0.31
CA LEU A 237 6.26 -10.80 0.39
C LEU A 237 6.56 -12.28 0.48
N TRP A 238 6.53 -12.83 1.68
CA TRP A 238 6.60 -14.27 1.92
C TRP A 238 5.21 -14.81 2.18
N LEU A 239 4.90 -15.97 1.60
CA LEU A 239 3.65 -16.68 1.82
C LEU A 239 3.95 -18.13 2.22
N GLY A 240 3.26 -18.63 3.22
CA GLY A 240 3.48 -19.98 3.74
C GLY A 240 2.55 -20.34 4.89
N GLU A 241 2.83 -21.47 5.55
CA GLU A 241 2.10 -21.94 6.73
C GLU A 241 2.89 -21.68 8.02
N PRO A 242 2.22 -21.43 9.16
CA PRO A 242 2.90 -21.32 10.45
C PRO A 242 3.52 -22.66 10.85
N ILE A 243 4.63 -22.60 11.60
CA ILE A 243 5.30 -23.76 12.22
C ILE A 243 5.11 -23.71 13.73
#